data_AF-A0A423W283-F1
#
_entry.id   AF-A0A423W283-F1
#
_cell.length_a   1.000
_cell.length_b   1.000
_cell.length_c   1.000
_cell.angle_alpha   90.00
_cell.angle_beta   90.00
_cell.angle_gamma   90.00
#
_symmetry.space_group_name_H-M   'P 1'
#
loop_
_entity.id
_entity.type
_entity.pdbx_description
1 polymer ?
#
loop_
_entity_poly.entity_id
_entity_poly.type
_entity_poly.pdbx_seq_one_letter_code
_entity_poly.pdbx_strand_id
1 'polypeptide(L)'
;MPRSDEAAAFFHAVYTAVQEIPHGKVTSYGHIAKLIGTRPQDQAASLLAEGVTVTMGTLGELMVDLGGYGWFPSVLPSEAGLRHDEDDSGDSEG
;
A
#
# COMPACT_ATOMS: atom_id res chain seq x y z
N MET A 1 -10.50 12.48 8.04
CA MET A 1 -10.47 13.44 6.91
C MET A 1 -11.18 12.82 5.71
N PRO A 2 -11.99 13.57 4.95
CA PRO A 2 -12.40 13.13 3.62
C PRO A 2 -11.12 12.91 2.77
N ARG A 3 -11.12 11.90 1.89
CA ARG A 3 -10.03 11.73 0.91
C ARG A 3 -9.92 13.03 0.11
N SER A 4 -8.71 13.54 -0.10
CA SER A 4 -8.48 14.70 -0.96
C SER A 4 -9.07 14.45 -2.36
N ASP A 5 -9.49 15.50 -3.06
CA ASP A 5 -10.05 15.39 -4.41
C ASP A 5 -9.10 14.65 -5.37
N GLU A 6 -7.79 14.81 -5.16
CA GLU A 6 -6.73 14.10 -5.86
C GLU A 6 -6.74 12.59 -5.60
N ALA A 7 -6.91 12.18 -4.35
CA ALA A 7 -7.03 10.77 -4.00
C ALA A 7 -8.31 10.16 -4.62
N ALA A 8 -9.43 10.88 -4.62
CA ALA A 8 -10.66 10.43 -5.25
C ALA A 8 -10.50 10.24 -6.77
N ALA A 9 -9.84 11.18 -7.45
CA ALA A 9 -9.52 11.09 -8.88
C ALA A 9 -8.63 9.88 -9.19
N PHE A 10 -7.62 9.62 -8.36
CA PHE A 10 -6.76 8.44 -8.49
C PHE A 10 -7.56 7.13 -8.38
N PHE A 11 -8.40 6.97 -7.35
CA PHE A 11 -9.21 5.75 -7.19
C PHE A 11 -10.19 5.56 -8.35
N HIS A 12 -10.81 6.63 -8.83
CA HIS A 12 -11.69 6.57 -10.00
C HIS A 12 -10.94 6.05 -11.23
N ALA A 13 -9.77 6.61 -11.54
CA ALA A 13 -8.96 6.18 -12.67
C ALA A 13 -8.53 4.70 -12.57
N VAL A 14 -8.14 4.24 -11.37
CA VAL A 14 -7.83 2.82 -11.12
C VAL A 14 -9.04 1.94 -11.43
N TYR A 15 -10.21 2.27 -10.88
CA TYR A 15 -11.40 1.43 -11.06
C TYR A 15 -11.91 1.44 -12.50
N THR A 16 -11.81 2.56 -13.22
CA THR A 16 -12.13 2.60 -14.64
C THR A 16 -11.20 1.68 -15.44
N ALA A 17 -9.89 1.72 -15.20
CA ALA A 17 -8.94 0.85 -15.90
C ALA A 17 -9.15 -0.65 -15.58
N VAL A 18 -9.53 -0.99 -14.36
CA VAL A 18 -9.82 -2.38 -13.96
C VAL A 18 -11.08 -2.91 -14.63
N GLN A 19 -12.10 -2.07 -14.85
CA GLN A 19 -13.35 -2.48 -15.50
C GLN A 19 -13.18 -2.83 -16.99
N GLU A 20 -12.10 -2.37 -17.63
CA GLU A 20 -11.78 -2.69 -19.03
C GLU A 20 -11.15 -4.09 -19.21
N ILE A 21 -10.85 -4.82 -18.12
CA ILE A 21 -10.22 -6.14 -18.20
C ILE A 21 -11.25 -7.18 -18.69
N PRO A 22 -11.01 -7.88 -19.82
CA PRO A 22 -11.94 -8.87 -20.32
C PRO A 22 -12.10 -10.07 -19.37
N HIS A 23 -13.28 -10.69 -19.37
CA HIS A 23 -13.51 -11.93 -18.63
C HIS A 23 -12.46 -13.01 -18.95
N GLY A 24 -11.95 -13.67 -17.92
CA GLY A 24 -10.92 -14.70 -18.04
C GLY A 24 -9.50 -14.17 -18.31
N LYS A 25 -9.30 -12.85 -18.27
CA LYS A 25 -7.98 -12.20 -18.34
C LYS A 25 -7.63 -11.57 -17.00
N VAL A 26 -6.33 -11.42 -16.78
CA VAL A 26 -5.75 -10.80 -15.57
C VAL A 26 -4.66 -9.83 -15.98
N THR A 27 -4.37 -8.86 -15.12
CA THR A 27 -3.27 -7.90 -15.28
C THR A 27 -2.56 -7.71 -13.94
N SER A 28 -1.48 -6.95 -13.92
CA SER A 28 -0.72 -6.64 -12.69
C SER A 28 -0.97 -5.21 -12.21
N TYR A 29 -0.75 -4.98 -10.91
CA TYR A 29 -0.83 -3.65 -10.30
C TYR A 29 0.05 -2.62 -11.04
N GLY A 30 1.30 -2.99 -11.32
CA GLY A 30 2.23 -2.11 -12.04
C GLY A 30 1.76 -1.78 -13.46
N HIS A 31 1.04 -2.67 -14.12
CA HIS A 31 0.48 -2.41 -15.44
C HIS A 31 -0.68 -1.41 -15.37
N ILE A 32 -1.57 -1.53 -14.37
CA ILE A 32 -2.64 -0.55 -14.13
C ILE A 32 -2.04 0.82 -13.77
N ALA A 33 -1.07 0.88 -12.87
CA ALA A 33 -0.38 2.11 -12.51
C ALA A 33 0.23 2.81 -13.75
N LYS A 34 0.89 2.03 -14.62
CA LYS A 34 1.41 2.53 -15.89
C LYS A 34 0.32 3.06 -16.82
N LEU A 35 -0.83 2.38 -16.93
CA LEU A 35 -1.95 2.80 -17.78
C LEU A 35 -2.56 4.13 -17.31
N ILE A 36 -2.69 4.33 -16.00
CA ILE A 36 -3.25 5.56 -15.43
C ILE A 36 -2.20 6.66 -15.22
N GLY A 37 -0.97 6.45 -15.71
CA GLY A 37 0.09 7.45 -15.70
C GLY A 37 0.77 7.67 -14.35
N THR A 38 0.56 6.79 -13.36
CA THR A 38 1.34 6.79 -12.12
C THR A 38 2.63 6.01 -12.34
N ARG A 39 3.76 6.72 -12.43
CA ARG A 39 5.06 6.10 -12.75
C ARG A 39 5.83 5.82 -11.46
N PRO A 40 6.61 4.72 -11.39
CA PRO A 40 7.57 4.51 -10.30
C PRO A 40 8.60 5.64 -10.14
N GLN A 41 8.87 6.39 -11.21
CA GLN A 41 9.76 7.56 -11.17
C GLN A 41 9.21 8.69 -10.29
N ASP A 42 7.88 8.87 -10.27
CA ASP A 42 7.21 9.82 -9.38
C ASP A 42 7.29 9.32 -7.93
N GLN A 43 7.17 8.00 -7.72
CA GLN A 43 7.31 7.39 -6.41
C GLN A 43 8.71 7.59 -5.81
N ALA A 44 9.77 7.43 -6.60
CA ALA A 44 11.13 7.67 -6.13
C ALA A 44 11.36 9.15 -5.75
N ALA A 45 10.82 10.09 -6.54
CA ALA A 45 10.87 11.50 -6.21
C ALA A 45 10.12 11.83 -4.92
N SER A 46 8.93 11.25 -4.70
CA SER A 46 8.17 11.39 -3.45
C SER A 46 8.95 10.84 -2.25
N LEU A 47 9.52 9.65 -2.36
CA LEU A 47 10.33 9.05 -1.30
C LEU A 47 11.56 9.91 -0.95
N LEU A 48 12.27 10.41 -1.96
CA LEU A 48 13.40 11.32 -1.76
C LEU A 48 12.97 12.64 -1.08
N ALA A 49 11.82 13.20 -1.46
CA ALA A 49 11.27 14.40 -0.83
C ALA A 49 10.91 14.19 0.65
N GLU A 50 10.55 12.96 1.02
CA GLU A 50 10.29 12.54 2.41
C GLU A 50 11.58 12.15 3.18
N GLY A 51 12.75 12.23 2.55
CA GLY A 51 14.04 11.89 3.16
C GLY A 51 14.39 10.40 3.15
N VAL A 52 13.64 9.58 2.40
CA VAL A 52 13.97 8.18 2.16
C VAL A 52 15.05 8.08 1.08
N THR A 53 16.15 7.38 1.39
CA THR A 53 17.24 7.18 0.42
C THR A 53 16.84 6.15 -0.63
N VAL A 54 16.81 6.57 -1.90
CA VAL A 54 16.61 5.68 -3.05
C VAL A 54 17.94 5.50 -3.78
N THR A 55 18.34 4.25 -4.00
CA THR A 55 19.54 3.89 -4.77
C THR A 55 19.15 3.28 -6.11
N MET A 56 20.02 3.45 -7.12
CA MET A 56 19.83 2.86 -8.44
C MET A 56 20.87 1.75 -8.63
N GLY A 57 20.40 0.54 -8.93
CA GLY A 57 21.27 -0.58 -9.25
C GLY A 57 21.75 -0.55 -10.69
N THR A 58 22.59 -1.52 -11.06
CA THR A 58 23.32 -1.50 -12.32
C THR A 58 22.44 -1.66 -13.56
N LEU A 59 21.24 -2.24 -13.42
CA LEU A 59 20.27 -2.39 -14.51
C LEU A 59 19.16 -1.32 -14.45
N GLY A 60 19.32 -0.28 -13.62
CA GLY A 60 18.35 0.82 -13.48
C GLY A 60 17.20 0.53 -12.52
N GLU A 61 17.27 -0.57 -11.75
CA GLU A 61 16.36 -0.86 -10.65
C GLU A 61 16.48 0.18 -9.53
N LEU A 62 15.36 0.65 -9.01
CA LEU A 62 15.32 1.54 -7.86
C LEU A 62 15.14 0.70 -6.60
N MET A 63 15.99 0.92 -5.60
CA MET A 63 16.03 0.17 -4.34
C MET A 63 16.02 1.11 -3.14
N VAL A 64 15.44 0.65 -2.03
CA VAL A 64 15.40 1.35 -0.74
C VAL A 64 15.87 0.38 0.34
N ASP A 65 16.60 0.89 1.34
CA ASP A 65 16.97 0.11 2.52
C ASP A 65 15.78 -0.07 3.47
N LEU A 66 15.16 -1.26 3.41
CA LEU A 66 14.05 -1.62 4.30
C LEU A 66 14.50 -1.82 5.76
N GLY A 67 15.80 -2.03 6.03
CA GLY A 67 16.32 -2.09 7.39
C GLY A 67 16.30 -0.73 8.07
N GLY A 68 16.63 0.33 7.33
CA GLY A 68 16.61 1.70 7.82
C GLY A 68 15.22 2.37 7.78
N TYR A 69 14.43 2.11 6.74
CA TYR A 69 13.18 2.84 6.49
C TYR A 69 11.91 1.98 6.58
N GLY A 70 12.05 0.65 6.66
CA GLY A 70 10.91 -0.25 6.62
C GLY A 70 10.07 -0.18 7.89
N TRP A 71 8.75 -0.21 7.71
CA TRP A 71 7.77 -0.27 8.79
C TRP A 71 7.02 -1.60 8.73
N PHE A 72 7.39 -2.53 9.61
CA PHE A 72 6.89 -3.90 9.64
C PHE A 72 6.33 -4.28 11.02
N PRO A 73 5.24 -3.65 11.48
CA PRO A 73 4.65 -4.00 12.77
C PRO A 73 4.02 -5.40 12.73
N SER A 74 4.10 -6.14 13.84
CA SER A 74 3.40 -7.43 14.00
C SER A 74 1.90 -7.27 14.24
N VAL A 75 1.47 -6.10 14.73
CA VAL A 75 0.08 -5.69 14.93
C VAL A 75 0.01 -4.21 14.57
N LEU A 76 -0.98 -3.81 13.78
CA LEU A 76 -1.12 -2.41 13.39
C LEU A 76 -1.38 -1.54 14.63
N PRO A 77 -0.83 -0.31 14.71
CA PRO A 77 -1.06 0.59 15.84
C PRO A 77 -2.55 0.87 16.11
N SER A 78 -3.40 0.79 15.09
CA SER A 78 -4.86 0.92 15.22
C SER A 78 -5.53 -0.29 15.90
N GLU A 79 -4.90 -1.46 15.87
CA GLU A 79 -5.42 -2.71 16.45
C GLU A 79 -4.84 -3.01 17.83
N ALA A 80 -3.73 -2.39 18.21
CA ALA A 80 -3.07 -2.61 19.50
C ALA A 80 -3.93 -2.24 20.72
N GLY A 81 -4.95 -1.38 20.55
CA GLY A 81 -5.93 -1.02 21.58
C GLY A 81 -7.26 -1.78 21.50
N LEU A 82 -7.43 -2.69 20.54
CA LEU A 82 -8.66 -3.47 20.34
C LEU A 82 -8.62 -4.85 21.02
N ARG A 83 -7.70 -5.06 21.98
CA ARG A 83 -7.78 -6.24 22.86
C ARG A 83 -9.08 -6.12 23.66
N HIS A 84 -10.10 -6.85 23.20
CA HIS A 84 -11.33 -7.12 23.92
C HIS A 84 -10.95 -7.76 25.25
N ASP A 85 -11.35 -7.15 26.36
CA ASP A 85 -11.45 -7.79 27.67
C ASP A 85 -12.57 -8.84 27.63
N GLU A 86 -12.39 -9.94 26.88
CA GLU A 86 -13.30 -11.08 26.89
C GLU A 86 -12.48 -12.38 26.82
N ASP A 87 -11.97 -12.79 27.98
CA ASP A 87 -11.79 -14.20 28.36
C ASP A 87 -11.82 -14.28 29.90
N ASP A 88 -12.96 -13.91 30.48
CA ASP A 88 -13.41 -14.51 31.74
C ASP A 88 -14.92 -14.75 31.64
N SER A 89 -15.31 -15.57 30.66
CA SER A 89 -16.61 -16.23 30.68
C SER A 89 -16.40 -17.59 31.31
N GLY A 90 -16.67 -17.67 32.61
CA GLY A 90 -16.61 -18.90 33.36
C GLY A 90 -17.56 -19.95 32.80
N ASP A 91 -17.10 -21.20 32.81
CA ASP A 91 -18.00 -22.34 32.87
C ASP A 91 -17.36 -23.53 33.63
N SER A 92 -18.19 -24.06 34.52
CA SER A 92 -18.31 -25.43 35.01
C SER A 92 -17.12 -26.16 35.65
N GLU A 93 -17.20 -26.29 36.98
CA GLU A 93 -17.00 -27.60 37.63
C GLU A 93 -18.32 -28.04 38.28
N GLY A 94 -18.63 -29.32 38.11
CA GLY A 94 -19.94 -29.95 38.30
C GLY A 94 -20.28 -30.46 39.69
#